data_AF-A0A2A2RWX1-F1
#
_entry.id   AF-A0A2A2RWX1-F1
#
_cell.length_a   1.000
_cell.length_b   1.000
_cell.length_c   1.000
_cell.angle_alpha   90.00
_cell.angle_beta   90.00
_cell.angle_gamma   90.00
#
_symmetry.space_group_name_H-M   'P 1'
#
loop_
_entity.id
_entity.type
_entity.pdbx_description
1 polymer ?
#
loop_
_entity_poly.entity_id
_entity_poly.type
_entity_poly.pdbx_seq_one_letter_code
_entity_poly.pdbx_strand_id
1 'polypeptide(L)'
;MNLSDTHKQQVSVWLEQGLKVADVQKKMSAELGVSMTYMEVRFLLDDLRLKPKDPEPQKEPAPASPLAAPSAGAPAGPGGPVSAPAMDAPGAPAFGGVKLIVDTLARPGTVISGKVTFSDGQTADWYLDQMGRMGVVPTQKGYKPSQADVMDFQEQLQAELQKLGF
;
A
#
# COMPACT_ATOMS: atom_id res chain seq x y z
N MET A 1 29.20 6.26 -3.51
CA MET A 1 29.49 7.46 -2.71
C MET A 1 29.98 6.98 -1.34
N ASN A 2 31.13 7.43 -0.83
CA ASN A 2 31.60 7.01 0.50
C ASN A 2 30.98 7.89 1.58
N LEU A 3 30.30 7.31 2.58
CA LEU A 3 29.91 8.06 3.78
C LEU A 3 31.17 8.47 4.55
N SER A 4 31.21 9.72 5.01
CA SER A 4 32.18 10.15 6.00
C SER A 4 31.87 9.51 7.36
N ASP A 5 32.91 9.30 8.19
CA ASP A 5 32.78 8.74 9.53
C ASP A 5 31.79 9.53 10.41
N THR A 6 31.68 10.85 10.20
CA THR A 6 30.68 11.71 10.85
C THR A 6 29.24 11.28 10.55
N HIS A 7 28.93 10.94 9.28
CA HIS A 7 27.58 10.51 8.91
C HIS A 7 27.25 9.14 9.52
N LYS A 8 28.23 8.23 9.56
CA LYS A 8 28.07 6.92 10.21
C LYS A 8 27.75 7.08 11.70
N GLN A 9 28.44 7.97 12.39
CA GLN A 9 28.19 8.27 13.82
C GLN A 9 26.79 8.84 14.05
N GLN A 10 26.30 9.77 13.24
CA GLN A 10 24.94 10.30 13.37
C GLN A 10 23.87 9.24 13.13
N VAL A 11 24.08 8.37 12.13
CA VAL A 11 23.17 7.25 11.87
C VAL A 11 23.16 6.27 13.05
N SER A 12 24.31 5.96 13.67
CA SER A 12 24.36 5.15 14.90
C SER A 12 23.48 5.74 16.00
N VAL A 13 23.62 7.04 16.28
CA VAL A 13 22.89 7.72 17.37
C VAL A 13 21.38 7.65 17.13
N TRP A 14 20.93 7.88 15.89
CA TRP A 14 19.51 7.76 15.55
C TRP A 14 19.00 6.32 15.65
N LEU A 15 19.83 5.34 15.30
CA LEU A 15 19.48 3.93 15.44
C LEU A 15 19.44 3.49 16.91
N GLU A 16 20.33 3.99 17.77
CA GLU A 16 20.31 3.76 19.23
C GLU A 16 19.07 4.37 19.90
N GLN A 17 18.56 5.47 19.33
CA GLN A 17 17.27 6.07 19.71
C GLN A 17 16.06 5.25 19.22
N GLY A 18 16.27 4.15 18.50
CA GLY A 18 15.22 3.29 17.98
C GLY A 18 14.52 3.84 16.74
N LEU A 19 15.10 4.82 16.04
CA LEU A 19 14.53 5.33 14.80
C LEU A 19 14.59 4.25 13.72
N LYS A 20 13.50 4.15 12.95
CA LYS A 20 13.43 3.20 11.84
C LYS A 20 14.28 3.69 10.68
N VAL A 21 14.70 2.76 9.83
CA VAL A 21 15.51 3.02 8.63
C VAL A 21 14.92 4.13 7.76
N ALA A 22 13.59 4.20 7.63
CA ALA A 22 12.92 5.23 6.86
C ALA A 22 13.04 6.64 7.49
N ASP A 23 12.99 6.74 8.81
CA ASP A 23 13.14 8.00 9.55
C ASP A 23 14.60 8.49 9.50
N VAL A 24 15.55 7.56 9.65
CA VAL A 24 16.99 7.81 9.48
C VAL A 24 17.29 8.31 8.08
N GLN A 25 16.74 7.66 7.05
CA GLN A 25 16.92 8.07 5.65
C GLN A 25 16.40 9.48 5.41
N LYS A 26 15.21 9.83 5.95
CA LYS A 26 14.64 11.17 5.84
C LYS A 26 15.50 12.22 6.54
N LYS A 27 16.01 11.93 7.75
CA LYS A 27 16.91 12.82 8.49
C LYS A 27 18.27 12.99 7.83
N MET A 28 18.83 11.93 7.26
CA MET A 28 20.11 11.99 6.55
C MET A 28 19.99 12.85 5.28
N SER A 29 18.89 12.74 4.54
CA SER A 29 18.63 13.62 3.40
C SER A 29 18.37 15.07 3.82
N ALA A 30 17.65 15.29 4.92
CA ALA A 30 17.26 16.63 5.36
C ALA A 30 18.36 17.40 6.11
N GLU A 31 19.12 16.74 6.98
CA GLU A 31 20.14 17.37 7.83
C GLU A 31 21.55 17.25 7.24
N LEU A 32 21.85 16.16 6.53
CA LEU A 32 23.16 15.91 5.95
C LEU A 32 23.21 16.15 4.44
N GLY A 33 22.05 16.34 3.80
CA GLY A 33 21.96 16.48 2.33
C GLY A 33 22.35 15.21 1.58
N VAL A 34 22.52 14.08 2.29
CA VAL A 34 22.96 12.82 1.71
C VAL A 34 21.75 11.92 1.51
N SER A 35 21.29 11.85 0.26
CA SER A 35 20.25 10.91 -0.13
C SER A 35 20.87 9.56 -0.40
N MET A 36 20.51 8.55 0.39
CA MET A 36 20.88 7.17 0.17
C MET A 36 19.64 6.33 -0.12
N THR A 37 19.83 5.23 -0.83
CA THR A 37 18.78 4.25 -1.03
C THR A 37 18.53 3.45 0.24
N TYR A 38 17.31 2.93 0.38
CA TYR A 38 16.93 2.10 1.52
C TYR A 38 17.86 0.89 1.72
N MET A 39 18.38 0.33 0.63
CA MET A 39 19.34 -0.78 0.66
C MET A 39 20.69 -0.40 1.26
N GLU A 40 21.18 0.81 0.98
CA GLU A 40 22.45 1.29 1.54
C GLU A 40 22.32 1.56 3.04
N VAL A 41 21.19 2.11 3.50
CA VAL A 41 20.94 2.33 4.94
C VAL A 41 20.75 1.00 5.68
N ARG A 42 20.10 0.02 5.03
CA ARG A 42 19.97 -1.35 5.55
C ARG A 42 21.32 -2.04 5.67
N PHE A 43 22.21 -1.86 4.70
CA PHE A 43 23.57 -2.39 4.74
C PHE A 43 24.41 -1.72 5.85
N LEU A 44 24.25 -0.40 6.05
CA LEU A 44 24.89 0.32 7.14
C LEU A 44 24.44 -0.20 8.51
N LEU A 45 23.14 -0.50 8.67
CA LEU A 45 22.58 -1.08 9.89
C LEU A 45 23.17 -2.48 10.19
N ASP A 46 23.41 -3.28 9.15
CA ASP A 46 24.04 -4.60 9.26
C ASP A 46 25.54 -4.49 9.59
N ASP A 47 26.26 -3.57 8.92
CA ASP A 47 27.68 -3.27 9.12
C ASP A 47 27.98 -2.77 10.53
N LEU A 48 27.11 -1.92 11.10
CA LEU A 48 27.21 -1.45 12.48
C LEU A 48 26.86 -2.52 13.53
N ARG A 49 26.44 -3.73 13.11
CA ARG A 49 26.02 -4.85 13.99
C ARG A 49 25.01 -4.46 15.07
N LEU A 50 24.27 -3.36 14.87
CA LEU A 50 23.25 -2.90 15.78
C LEU A 50 22.00 -3.75 15.52
N LYS A 51 21.82 -4.79 16.34
CA LYS A 51 20.56 -5.54 16.41
C LYS A 51 19.45 -4.53 16.73
N PRO A 52 18.46 -4.32 15.84
CA PRO A 52 17.30 -3.50 16.17
C PRO A 52 16.68 -4.06 17.44
N LYS A 53 16.73 -3.28 18.53
CA LYS A 53 15.88 -3.53 19.68
C LYS A 53 14.48 -3.16 19.22
N ASP A 54 13.75 -4.16 18.75
CA ASP A 54 12.35 -4.04 18.35
C ASP A 54 11.57 -3.47 19.54
N PRO A 55 11.10 -2.22 19.49
CA PRO A 55 10.15 -1.75 20.47
C PRO A 55 8.81 -2.34 20.05
N GLU A 56 8.29 -3.23 20.89
CA GLU A 56 6.96 -3.83 20.76
C GLU A 56 5.94 -2.77 20.30
N PRO A 57 5.16 -3.04 19.24
CA PRO A 57 4.15 -2.11 18.78
C PRO A 57 3.19 -1.81 19.94
N GLN A 58 3.22 -0.56 20.41
CA GLN A 58 2.31 -0.03 21.41
C GLN A 58 0.88 -0.32 20.96
N LYS A 59 0.22 -1.18 21.72
CA LYS A 59 -1.16 -1.60 21.57
C LYS A 59 -2.04 -0.40 21.92
N GLU A 60 -2.46 0.37 20.93
CA GLU A 60 -3.50 1.38 21.16
C GLU A 60 -4.88 0.71 21.26
N PRO A 61 -5.67 1.07 22.28
CA PRO A 61 -6.88 0.36 22.68
C PRO A 61 -8.05 0.62 21.72
N ALA A 62 -8.82 -0.44 21.46
CA ALA A 62 -10.09 -0.37 20.76
C ALA A 62 -11.07 0.58 21.48
N PRO A 63 -11.66 1.57 20.80
CA PRO A 63 -12.76 2.32 21.39
C PRO A 63 -13.99 1.41 21.48
N ALA A 64 -14.48 1.29 22.70
CA ALA A 64 -15.72 0.61 23.06
C ALA A 64 -16.90 1.15 22.24
N SER A 65 -17.65 0.21 21.66
CA SER A 65 -19.00 0.45 21.15
C SER A 65 -19.93 0.87 22.29
N PRO A 66 -20.80 1.86 22.08
CA PRO A 66 -22.12 1.85 22.69
C PRO A 66 -23.15 1.47 21.62
N LEU A 67 -23.82 0.35 21.89
CA LEU A 67 -25.15 0.06 21.36
C LEU A 67 -26.08 1.26 21.57
N ALA A 68 -26.78 1.66 20.52
CA ALA A 68 -28.21 1.99 20.57
C ALA A 68 -28.75 2.22 19.16
N ALA A 69 -29.49 1.24 18.64
CA ALA A 69 -30.57 1.50 17.69
C ALA A 69 -31.70 2.27 18.42
N PRO A 70 -32.64 2.94 17.73
CA PRO A 70 -33.72 2.17 17.11
C PRO A 70 -34.16 2.62 15.71
N SER A 71 -34.84 1.67 15.09
CA SER A 71 -35.53 1.66 13.80
C SER A 71 -36.51 2.80 13.53
N ALA A 72 -36.56 3.22 12.26
CA ALA A 72 -37.76 3.55 11.46
C ALA A 72 -37.25 4.05 10.09
N GLY A 73 -37.70 3.64 8.92
CA GLY A 73 -38.65 2.65 8.44
C GLY A 73 -38.50 2.63 6.92
N ALA A 74 -38.73 1.48 6.29
CA ALA A 74 -38.87 1.38 4.84
C ALA A 74 -40.17 2.09 4.39
N PRO A 75 -40.31 2.47 3.11
CA PRO A 75 -40.80 1.47 2.17
C PRO A 75 -40.07 1.44 0.81
N ALA A 76 -40.32 0.35 0.11
CA ALA A 76 -39.78 -0.05 -1.19
C ALA A 76 -40.31 0.79 -2.37
N GLY A 77 -39.57 0.77 -3.49
CA GLY A 77 -40.09 1.23 -4.79
C GLY A 77 -39.00 1.37 -5.86
N PRO A 78 -39.06 0.65 -7.00
CA PRO A 78 -37.96 0.50 -7.95
C PRO A 78 -38.04 1.47 -9.16
N GLY A 79 -36.88 1.81 -9.75
CA GLY A 79 -36.81 2.48 -11.05
C GLY A 79 -35.53 3.28 -11.25
N GLY A 80 -34.62 2.82 -12.12
CA GLY A 80 -33.52 3.65 -12.65
C GLY A 80 -34.00 4.55 -13.80
N PRO A 81 -33.10 5.03 -14.69
CA PRO A 81 -31.76 5.60 -14.50
C PRO A 81 -31.69 7.03 -15.10
N VAL A 82 -30.83 7.94 -14.62
CA VAL A 82 -30.39 9.13 -15.40
C VAL A 82 -28.95 9.54 -15.06
N SER A 83 -28.22 9.99 -16.09
CA SER A 83 -26.78 10.19 -16.15
C SER A 83 -26.29 11.58 -15.71
N ALA A 84 -25.13 11.58 -15.01
CA ALA A 84 -23.94 12.47 -15.11
C ALA A 84 -24.05 14.00 -14.84
N PRO A 85 -22.95 14.76 -14.62
CA PRO A 85 -21.53 14.44 -14.32
C PRO A 85 -20.99 15.22 -13.06
N ALA A 86 -19.66 15.26 -12.88
CA ALA A 86 -18.83 16.07 -11.95
C ALA A 86 -18.41 15.36 -10.64
N MET A 87 -17.19 14.83 -10.53
CA MET A 87 -15.86 15.48 -10.44
C MET A 87 -15.41 15.64 -8.98
N ASP A 88 -14.32 14.93 -8.67
CA ASP A 88 -13.34 15.13 -7.60
C ASP A 88 -13.81 15.15 -6.13
N ALA A 89 -13.75 13.98 -5.50
CA ALA A 89 -13.16 13.81 -4.17
C ALA A 89 -12.73 12.34 -4.03
N PRO A 90 -11.51 12.02 -3.54
CA PRO A 90 -11.08 10.65 -3.32
C PRO A 90 -11.91 10.07 -2.16
N GLY A 91 -13.03 9.45 -2.52
CA GLY A 91 -13.97 8.84 -1.62
C GLY A 91 -13.28 7.80 -0.73
N ALA A 92 -13.57 7.92 0.56
CA ALA A 92 -13.26 6.99 1.62
C ALA A 92 -13.38 5.51 1.16
N PRO A 93 -12.60 4.59 1.75
CA PRO A 93 -12.64 3.19 1.34
C PRO A 93 -14.05 2.66 1.55
N ALA A 94 -14.65 2.10 0.50
CA ALA A 94 -15.70 1.11 0.67
C ALA A 94 -15.06 -0.04 1.45
N PHE A 95 -15.20 -0.02 2.78
CA PHE A 95 -14.81 -1.13 3.63
C PHE A 95 -15.81 -2.25 3.37
N GLY A 96 -15.36 -3.25 2.60
CA GLY A 96 -16.17 -4.43 2.27
C GLY A 96 -15.77 -5.17 0.98
N GLY A 97 -14.80 -4.69 0.19
CA GLY A 97 -14.40 -5.39 -1.02
C GLY A 97 -13.04 -4.99 -1.59
N VAL A 98 -12.61 -5.74 -2.60
CA VAL A 98 -11.38 -5.48 -3.35
C VAL A 98 -11.49 -4.12 -4.06
N LYS A 99 -10.45 -3.29 -3.97
CA LYS A 99 -10.31 -2.03 -4.72
C LYS A 99 -9.18 -2.16 -5.73
N LEU A 100 -9.50 -1.89 -6.99
CA LEU A 100 -8.55 -1.90 -8.10
C LEU A 100 -8.22 -0.48 -8.58
N ILE A 101 -6.95 -0.22 -8.86
CA ILE A 101 -6.46 1.00 -9.52
C ILE A 101 -5.64 0.55 -10.72
N VAL A 102 -5.94 1.09 -11.90
CA VAL A 102 -5.15 0.90 -13.12
C VAL A 102 -4.17 2.06 -13.25
N ASP A 103 -2.90 1.74 -13.47
CA ASP A 103 -1.89 2.75 -13.80
C ASP A 103 -2.10 3.27 -15.22
N THR A 104 -2.09 4.58 -15.39
CA THR A 104 -2.13 5.23 -16.70
C THR A 104 -0.77 5.23 -17.40
N LEU A 105 0.30 4.93 -16.68
CA LEU A 105 1.66 4.86 -17.20
C LEU A 105 2.01 3.42 -17.59
N ALA A 106 2.28 3.21 -18.88
CA ALA A 106 2.72 1.92 -19.38
C ALA A 106 4.09 1.53 -18.77
N ARG A 107 4.17 0.34 -18.16
CA ARG A 107 5.43 -0.21 -17.64
C ARG A 107 6.07 -1.14 -18.66
N PRO A 108 7.40 -1.09 -18.86
CA PRO A 108 8.10 -1.98 -19.80
C PRO A 108 7.78 -3.46 -19.54
N GLY A 109 7.43 -4.19 -20.60
CA GLY A 109 7.10 -5.63 -20.52
C GLY A 109 5.67 -5.95 -20.07
N THR A 110 4.84 -4.93 -19.80
CA THR A 110 3.43 -5.09 -19.43
C THR A 110 2.53 -4.35 -20.41
N VAL A 111 1.34 -4.89 -20.66
CA VAL A 111 0.27 -4.21 -21.42
C VAL A 111 -0.44 -3.22 -20.51
N ILE A 112 -0.73 -3.65 -19.29
CA ILE A 112 -1.42 -2.86 -18.27
C ILE A 112 -0.93 -3.29 -16.90
N SER A 113 -0.84 -2.33 -16.00
CA SER A 113 -0.43 -2.55 -14.62
C SER A 113 -1.27 -1.71 -13.68
N GLY A 114 -1.17 -1.99 -12.39
CA GLY A 114 -1.85 -1.19 -11.40
C GLY A 114 -1.60 -1.68 -9.99
N LYS A 115 -2.45 -1.21 -9.08
CA LYS A 115 -2.45 -1.60 -7.68
C LYS A 115 -3.81 -2.17 -7.29
N VAL A 116 -3.81 -3.15 -6.41
CA VAL A 116 -5.01 -3.72 -5.80
C VAL A 116 -4.89 -3.62 -4.28
N THR A 117 -6.00 -3.28 -3.63
CA THR A 117 -6.19 -3.37 -2.18
C THR A 117 -7.25 -4.44 -1.94
N PHE A 118 -6.88 -5.52 -1.26
CA PHE A 118 -7.79 -6.61 -0.93
C PHE A 118 -8.67 -6.28 0.27
N SER A 119 -9.67 -7.12 0.54
CA SER A 119 -10.67 -6.88 1.58
C SER A 119 -10.08 -6.84 2.99
N ASP A 120 -8.93 -7.47 3.18
CA ASP A 120 -8.13 -7.45 4.42
C ASP A 120 -7.25 -6.19 4.57
N GLY A 121 -7.34 -5.25 3.62
CA GLY A 121 -6.56 -4.02 3.57
C GLY A 121 -5.14 -4.18 3.05
N GLN A 122 -4.73 -5.39 2.67
CA GLN A 122 -3.40 -5.63 2.12
C GLN A 122 -3.33 -5.21 0.66
N THR A 123 -2.18 -4.70 0.26
CA THR A 123 -1.97 -4.14 -1.09
C THR A 123 -0.95 -4.94 -1.88
N ALA A 124 -1.22 -5.06 -3.17
CA ALA A 124 -0.32 -5.69 -4.13
C ALA A 124 -0.27 -4.88 -5.43
N ASP A 125 0.88 -4.87 -6.07
CA ASP A 125 0.97 -4.44 -7.47
C ASP A 125 0.49 -5.59 -8.35
N TRP A 126 -0.21 -5.28 -9.44
CA TRP A 126 -0.60 -6.28 -10.43
C TRP A 126 -0.23 -5.82 -11.82
N TYR A 127 -0.07 -6.76 -12.72
CA TYR A 127 0.22 -6.48 -14.12
C TYR A 127 -0.28 -7.59 -15.03
N LEU A 128 -0.56 -7.22 -16.27
CA LEU A 128 -0.82 -8.12 -17.39
C LEU A 128 0.35 -7.97 -18.36
N ASP A 129 1.05 -9.07 -18.64
CA ASP A 129 2.14 -9.05 -19.61
C ASP A 129 1.63 -9.10 -21.06
N GLN A 130 2.54 -8.95 -22.03
CA GLN A 130 2.23 -9.02 -23.46
C GLN A 130 1.72 -10.40 -23.93
N MET A 131 1.90 -11.43 -23.11
CA MET A 131 1.38 -12.78 -23.36
C MET A 131 0.00 -12.98 -22.72
N GLY A 132 -0.60 -11.94 -22.12
CA GLY A 132 -1.88 -12.02 -21.44
C GLY A 132 -1.81 -12.73 -20.10
N ARG A 133 -0.62 -12.88 -19.50
CA ARG A 133 -0.45 -13.51 -18.19
C ARG A 133 -0.56 -12.47 -17.10
N MET A 134 -1.44 -12.73 -16.13
CA MET A 134 -1.65 -11.87 -14.97
C MET A 134 -0.66 -12.23 -13.85
N GLY A 135 0.07 -11.23 -13.38
CA GLY A 135 0.92 -11.31 -12.20
C GLY A 135 0.39 -10.43 -11.08
N VAL A 136 0.50 -10.91 -9.84
CA VAL A 136 0.22 -10.15 -8.62
C VAL A 136 1.47 -10.22 -7.73
N VAL A 137 1.96 -9.07 -7.31
CA VAL A 137 3.16 -8.89 -6.51
C VAL A 137 2.76 -8.25 -5.18
N PRO A 138 2.58 -9.08 -4.12
CA PRO A 138 2.32 -8.58 -2.78
C PRO A 138 3.39 -7.63 -2.27
N THR A 139 2.96 -6.56 -1.60
CA THR A 139 3.89 -5.67 -0.89
C THR A 139 4.53 -6.39 0.31
N GLN A 140 3.81 -7.33 0.91
CA GLN A 140 4.28 -8.15 2.03
C GLN A 140 4.81 -9.51 1.55
N LYS A 141 6.02 -9.86 1.97
CA LYS A 141 6.65 -11.14 1.59
C LYS A 141 5.87 -12.30 2.22
N GLY A 142 5.45 -13.24 1.38
CA GLY A 142 4.69 -14.42 1.81
C GLY A 142 3.20 -14.15 2.03
N TYR A 143 2.72 -12.94 1.73
CA TYR A 143 1.28 -12.71 1.70
C TYR A 143 0.64 -13.47 0.55
N LYS A 144 -0.48 -14.12 0.87
CA LYS A 144 -1.33 -14.81 -0.09
C LYS A 144 -2.76 -14.30 0.11
N PRO A 145 -3.33 -13.58 -0.88
CA PRO A 145 -4.72 -13.13 -0.79
C PRO A 145 -5.67 -14.31 -0.67
N SER A 146 -6.83 -14.07 -0.05
CA SER A 146 -7.86 -15.10 0.11
C SER A 146 -8.43 -15.53 -1.25
N GLN A 147 -8.99 -16.73 -1.34
CA GLN A 147 -9.56 -17.21 -2.60
C GLN A 147 -10.71 -16.31 -3.09
N ALA A 148 -11.54 -15.81 -2.16
CA ALA A 148 -12.62 -14.87 -2.47
C ALA A 148 -12.06 -13.57 -3.07
N ASP A 149 -11.07 -12.97 -2.40
CA ASP A 149 -10.40 -11.76 -2.89
C ASP A 149 -9.77 -11.93 -4.28
N VAL A 150 -9.21 -13.10 -4.57
CA VAL A 150 -8.63 -13.41 -5.89
C VAL A 150 -9.70 -13.53 -6.97
N MET A 151 -10.89 -14.05 -6.64
CA MET A 151 -12.02 -14.11 -7.57
C MET A 151 -12.58 -12.71 -7.83
N ASP A 152 -12.84 -11.93 -6.76
CA ASP A 152 -13.34 -10.56 -6.86
C ASP A 152 -12.38 -9.65 -7.64
N PHE A 153 -11.07 -9.78 -7.39
CA PHE A 153 -10.03 -9.08 -8.13
C PHE A 153 -10.08 -9.37 -9.62
N GLN A 154 -10.23 -10.65 -10.01
CA GLN A 154 -10.28 -11.04 -11.42
C GLN A 154 -11.52 -10.48 -12.14
N GLU A 155 -12.68 -10.54 -11.48
CA GLU A 155 -13.93 -10.01 -12.03
C GLU A 155 -13.85 -8.49 -12.21
N GLN A 156 -13.38 -7.76 -11.19
CA GLN A 156 -13.18 -6.32 -11.28
C GLN A 156 -12.15 -5.93 -12.33
N LEU A 157 -11.04 -6.66 -12.40
CA LEU A 157 -10.01 -6.41 -13.41
C LEU A 157 -10.58 -6.57 -14.81
N GLN A 158 -11.30 -7.66 -15.09
CA GLN A 158 -11.91 -7.87 -16.40
C GLN A 158 -12.90 -6.75 -16.75
N ALA A 159 -13.73 -6.32 -15.80
CA ALA A 159 -14.65 -5.20 -16.02
C ALA A 159 -13.92 -3.88 -16.32
N GLU A 160 -12.81 -3.58 -15.62
CA GLU A 160 -12.00 -2.39 -15.90
C GLU A 160 -11.28 -2.47 -17.24
N LEU A 161 -10.74 -3.63 -17.61
CA LEU A 161 -10.13 -3.83 -18.93
C LEU A 161 -11.13 -3.61 -20.06
N GLN A 162 -12.34 -4.13 -19.93
CA GLN A 162 -13.41 -3.92 -20.91
C GLN A 162 -13.79 -2.44 -21.04
N LYS A 163 -13.84 -1.69 -19.93
CA LYS A 163 -14.09 -0.24 -19.95
C LYS A 163 -12.98 0.53 -20.65
N LEU A 164 -11.74 0.06 -20.54
CA LEU A 164 -10.56 0.64 -21.19
C LEU A 164 -10.41 0.19 -22.65
N GLY A 165 -11.19 -0.78 -23.11
CA GLY A 165 -11.20 -1.28 -24.48
C GLY A 165 -10.12 -2.33 -24.79
N PHE A 166 -9.67 -3.08 -23.78
CA PHE A 166 -8.76 -4.22 -23.93
C PHE A 166 -9.50 -5.55 -24.15
#